data_AF-A0AAD2FUW9-F1
#
_entry.id   AF-A0AAD2FUW9-F1
#
_cell.length_a   1.000
_cell.length_b   1.000
_cell.length_c   1.000
_cell.angle_alpha   90.00
_cell.angle_beta   90.00
_cell.angle_gamma   90.00
#
_symmetry.space_group_name_H-M   'P 1'
#
loop_
_entity.id
_entity.type
_entity.pdbx_description
1 polymer ?
#
loop_
_entity_poly.entity_id
_entity_poly.type
_entity_poly.pdbx_seq_one_letter_code
_entity_poly.pdbx_strand_id
1 'polypeptide(L)'
;MDTELEKKLLSLDINGQRAEIRSLLLSVETDLDLAADEPYGNADQSIILKSKDRDLCRDLFAIGGDVNATGNAYAFSSFGLNCMAGEFLYVQYWLEEICDGVTQPLSRSGRLRKVLESRETSLRLSPLLLMVSAGKTFPKQQQLRVAKLLLRYGASPDAKDVLGKTVVHYGAGALATPMSMEIADMCIKAAESSDRYGKSAKLEGLEDAAMNGKKGWVGGFDVDSGRRGIYIPELKKEIWVKPSNLRITTKTVEPDPTSNLSGKEAVLEGLKDDKMNGKEGILGKYDPEQERRSIFITELKKQVWAKPVNIRLSKNKPKLTDVKDRFGGVSLHEVVMGNRVDVAEFLLQTHGTSIHTKDADGISPMTMTMGDRILWRTQVGKMISIIARAEAAAGRMEAKKTKK
;
A
#
# COMPACT_ATOMS: atom_id res chain seq x y z
N MET A 1 0.76 -11.55 23.37
CA MET A 1 1.66 -12.41 22.56
C MET A 1 1.50 -13.81 23.07
N ASP A 2 1.06 -14.72 22.21
CA ASP A 2 1.08 -16.15 22.49
C ASP A 2 2.54 -16.61 22.60
N THR A 3 2.99 -16.80 23.85
CA THR A 3 4.36 -17.23 24.13
C THR A 3 4.69 -18.60 23.55
N GLU A 4 3.69 -19.41 23.20
CA GLU A 4 3.90 -20.75 22.65
C GLU A 4 4.26 -20.71 21.16
N LEU A 5 3.62 -19.83 20.37
CA LEU A 5 3.96 -19.68 18.95
C LEU A 5 5.39 -19.16 18.78
N GLU A 6 5.78 -18.15 19.55
CA GLU A 6 7.14 -17.60 19.54
C GLU A 6 8.16 -18.68 19.92
N LYS A 7 7.94 -19.43 21.02
CA LYS A 7 8.81 -20.54 21.41
C LYS A 7 8.92 -21.61 20.31
N LYS A 8 7.79 -21.97 19.69
CA LYS A 8 7.76 -22.96 18.59
C LYS A 8 8.63 -22.49 17.43
N LEU A 9 8.46 -21.24 16.97
CA LEU A 9 9.25 -20.71 15.86
C LEU A 9 10.73 -20.60 16.20
N LEU A 10 11.09 -20.12 17.41
CA LEU A 10 12.47 -20.04 17.86
C LEU A 10 13.16 -21.41 17.98
N SER A 11 12.40 -22.50 18.11
CA SER A 11 12.94 -23.86 18.15
C SER A 11 13.27 -24.46 16.76
N LEU A 12 12.81 -23.81 15.68
CA LEU A 12 12.99 -24.28 14.30
C LEU A 12 14.16 -23.55 13.64
N ASP A 13 14.83 -24.23 12.69
CA ASP A 13 15.75 -23.56 11.78
C ASP A 13 15.02 -22.61 10.82
N ILE A 14 15.76 -21.84 10.02
CA ILE A 14 15.15 -20.82 9.16
C ILE A 14 14.18 -21.42 8.13
N ASN A 15 14.45 -22.61 7.63
CA ASN A 15 13.57 -23.27 6.65
C ASN A 15 12.31 -23.80 7.33
N GLY A 16 12.45 -24.36 8.53
CA GLY A 16 11.35 -24.79 9.38
C GLY A 16 10.44 -23.63 9.77
N GLN A 17 11.00 -22.49 10.15
CA GLN A 17 10.22 -21.28 10.44
C GLN A 17 9.45 -20.78 9.23
N ARG A 18 10.10 -20.71 8.05
CA ARG A 18 9.43 -20.35 6.79
C ARG A 18 8.29 -21.30 6.47
N ALA A 19 8.51 -22.61 6.60
CA ALA A 19 7.49 -23.62 6.36
C ALA A 19 6.31 -23.49 7.35
N GLU A 20 6.60 -23.29 8.63
CA GLU A 20 5.58 -23.11 9.67
C GLU A 20 4.77 -21.83 9.45
N ILE A 21 5.41 -20.69 9.19
CA ILE A 21 4.72 -19.42 8.89
C ILE A 21 3.83 -19.57 7.65
N ARG A 22 4.32 -20.23 6.59
CA ARG A 22 3.51 -20.50 5.40
C ARG A 22 2.30 -21.38 5.73
N SER A 23 2.49 -22.43 6.53
CA SER A 23 1.40 -23.29 7.00
C SER A 23 0.34 -22.50 7.77
N LEU A 24 0.75 -21.61 8.67
CA LEU A 24 -0.15 -20.75 9.43
C LEU A 24 -0.90 -19.76 8.52
N LEU A 25 -0.22 -19.16 7.54
CA LEU A 25 -0.84 -18.26 6.57
C LEU A 25 -1.86 -18.99 5.68
N LEU A 26 -1.58 -20.23 5.27
CA LEU A 26 -2.54 -21.08 4.56
C LEU A 26 -3.75 -21.42 5.43
N SER A 27 -3.56 -21.62 6.75
CA SER A 27 -4.64 -21.94 7.68
C SER A 27 -5.67 -20.80 7.82
N VAL A 28 -5.28 -19.56 7.53
CA VAL A 28 -6.15 -18.38 7.49
C VAL A 28 -6.59 -18.00 6.08
N GLU A 29 -6.58 -18.98 5.17
CA GLU A 29 -7.03 -18.87 3.78
C GLU A 29 -6.23 -17.84 2.95
N THR A 30 -4.98 -17.56 3.34
CA THR A 30 -4.09 -16.72 2.52
C THR A 30 -3.54 -17.53 1.35
N ASP A 31 -3.92 -17.14 0.14
CA ASP A 31 -3.37 -17.74 -1.07
C ASP A 31 -1.94 -17.25 -1.33
N LEU A 32 -0.96 -18.06 -0.94
CA LEU A 32 0.46 -17.76 -1.11
C LEU A 32 0.96 -18.04 -2.53
N ASP A 33 0.23 -18.83 -3.32
CA ASP A 33 0.62 -19.22 -4.68
C ASP A 33 0.17 -18.16 -5.68
N LEU A 34 -1.07 -17.64 -5.51
CA LEU A 34 -1.53 -16.42 -6.19
C LEU A 34 -0.58 -15.25 -5.90
N ALA A 35 -0.03 -15.20 -4.69
CA ALA A 35 0.99 -14.24 -4.32
C ALA A 35 2.30 -14.46 -5.09
N ALA A 36 2.75 -15.71 -5.25
CA ALA A 36 4.03 -16.03 -5.89
C ALA A 36 4.09 -15.60 -7.36
N ASP A 37 2.97 -15.72 -8.08
CA ASP A 37 2.88 -15.35 -9.49
C ASP A 37 2.64 -13.84 -9.72
N GLU A 38 2.24 -13.09 -8.69
CA GLU A 38 2.02 -11.65 -8.81
C GLU A 38 3.30 -10.84 -8.49
N PRO A 39 3.91 -10.17 -9.48
CA PRO A 39 5.17 -9.44 -9.28
C PRO A 39 5.02 -8.24 -8.34
N TYR A 40 3.81 -7.72 -8.14
CA TYR A 40 3.52 -6.62 -7.22
C TYR A 40 3.25 -7.09 -5.80
N GLY A 41 3.24 -8.42 -5.58
CA GLY A 41 3.04 -9.09 -4.30
C GLY A 41 1.85 -8.56 -3.52
N ASN A 42 0.81 -8.11 -4.23
CA ASN A 42 -0.43 -7.78 -3.59
C ASN A 42 -1.15 -9.07 -3.21
N ALA A 43 -0.92 -10.24 -3.81
CA ALA A 43 -1.47 -11.50 -3.29
C ALA A 43 -2.99 -11.43 -3.03
N ASP A 44 -3.50 -12.33 -2.18
CA ASP A 44 -4.81 -12.13 -1.60
C ASP A 44 -4.80 -11.02 -0.54
N GLN A 45 -5.36 -9.85 -0.90
CA GLN A 45 -5.62 -8.72 0.01
C GLN A 45 -7.02 -8.75 0.61
N SER A 46 -7.72 -9.88 0.54
CA SER A 46 -9.02 -10.02 1.19
C SER A 46 -8.91 -9.77 2.70
N ILE A 47 -9.94 -9.11 3.24
CA ILE A 47 -10.06 -8.89 4.68
C ILE A 47 -10.26 -10.23 5.36
N ILE A 48 -9.47 -10.50 6.40
CA ILE A 48 -9.60 -11.70 7.23
C ILE A 48 -10.82 -11.51 8.15
N LEU A 49 -11.91 -12.21 7.83
CA LEU A 49 -13.21 -12.01 8.51
C LEU A 49 -13.29 -12.71 9.88
N LYS A 50 -12.59 -13.84 10.08
CA LYS A 50 -12.62 -14.58 11.35
C LYS A 50 -11.68 -13.90 12.36
N SER A 51 -12.20 -13.59 13.55
CA SER A 51 -11.41 -12.91 14.59
C SER A 51 -10.18 -13.71 15.00
N LYS A 52 -10.32 -15.03 15.20
CA LYS A 52 -9.21 -15.92 15.57
C LYS A 52 -8.07 -15.88 14.55
N ASP A 53 -8.42 -15.84 13.27
CA ASP A 53 -7.45 -15.77 12.17
C ASP A 53 -6.73 -14.42 12.15
N ARG A 54 -7.45 -13.32 12.45
CA ARG A 54 -6.84 -12.00 12.64
C ARG A 54 -5.87 -11.99 13.81
N ASP A 55 -6.23 -12.60 14.93
CA ASP A 55 -5.38 -12.66 16.12
C ASP A 55 -4.09 -13.46 15.85
N LEU A 56 -4.20 -14.61 15.19
CA LEU A 56 -3.04 -15.39 14.74
C LEU A 56 -2.11 -14.56 13.83
N CYS A 57 -2.68 -13.83 12.86
CA CYS A 57 -1.90 -12.97 11.98
C CYS A 57 -1.28 -11.76 12.71
N ARG A 58 -1.94 -11.21 13.73
CA ARG A 58 -1.36 -10.17 14.60
C ARG A 58 -0.20 -10.70 15.40
N ASP A 59 -0.31 -11.92 15.96
CA ASP A 59 0.79 -12.56 16.67
C ASP A 59 1.96 -12.85 15.72
N LEU A 60 1.71 -13.36 14.51
CA LEU A 60 2.72 -13.53 13.46
C LEU A 60 3.41 -12.21 13.07
N PHE A 61 2.65 -11.12 12.99
CA PHE A 61 3.22 -9.80 12.72
C PHE A 61 4.06 -9.29 13.90
N ALA A 62 3.58 -9.46 15.13
CA ALA A 62 4.22 -8.97 16.35
C ALA A 62 5.61 -9.60 16.57
N ILE A 63 5.77 -10.90 16.25
CA ILE A 63 7.07 -11.57 16.29
C ILE A 63 8.00 -11.19 15.13
N GLY A 64 7.51 -10.39 14.18
CA GLY A 64 8.24 -9.97 12.98
C GLY A 64 8.26 -11.01 11.85
N GLY A 65 7.37 -12.01 11.91
CA GLY A 65 7.42 -13.17 11.01
C GLY A 65 8.78 -13.87 11.10
N ASP A 66 9.44 -14.04 9.96
CA ASP A 66 10.81 -14.54 9.91
C ASP A 66 11.87 -13.44 9.91
N VAL A 67 11.52 -12.14 9.93
CA VAL A 67 12.50 -11.02 9.82
C VAL A 67 13.63 -11.15 10.83
N ASN A 68 13.30 -11.45 12.09
CA ASN A 68 14.28 -11.56 13.17
C ASN A 68 15.13 -12.84 13.05
N ALA A 69 14.55 -13.95 12.61
CA ALA A 69 15.27 -15.20 12.38
C ALA A 69 16.11 -15.19 11.09
N THR A 70 15.70 -14.39 10.08
CA THR A 70 16.45 -14.07 8.87
C THR A 70 17.62 -13.12 9.13
N GLY A 71 17.90 -12.73 10.37
CA GLY A 71 19.09 -11.97 10.76
C GLY A 71 20.43 -12.68 10.44
N ASN A 72 20.38 -13.95 10.01
CA ASN A 72 21.50 -14.62 9.36
C ASN A 72 21.57 -14.19 7.87
N ALA A 73 22.68 -13.57 7.45
CA ALA A 73 22.86 -12.83 6.20
C ALA A 73 22.49 -13.55 4.88
N TYR A 74 22.14 -14.83 4.93
CA TYR A 74 21.81 -15.68 3.79
C TYR A 74 20.32 -15.70 3.41
N ALA A 75 19.45 -15.06 4.19
CA ALA A 75 18.01 -15.16 3.97
C ALA A 75 17.42 -14.11 3.03
N PHE A 76 18.08 -12.96 2.89
CA PHE A 76 17.70 -11.88 1.98
C PHE A 76 18.48 -11.99 0.67
N SER A 77 17.89 -11.49 -0.42
CA SER A 77 18.68 -11.22 -1.62
C SER A 77 19.78 -10.20 -1.27
N SER A 78 20.94 -10.28 -1.93
CA SER A 78 21.99 -9.28 -1.67
C SER A 78 21.49 -7.87 -1.98
N PHE A 79 20.53 -7.71 -2.91
CA PHE A 79 19.93 -6.42 -3.22
C PHE A 79 19.10 -5.89 -2.05
N GLY A 80 18.20 -6.73 -1.51
CA GLY A 80 17.39 -6.41 -0.34
C GLY A 80 18.24 -6.08 0.89
N LEU A 81 19.31 -6.85 1.14
CA LEU A 81 20.26 -6.60 2.23
C LEU A 81 20.97 -5.25 2.09
N ASN A 82 21.47 -4.92 0.90
CA ASN A 82 22.13 -3.63 0.63
C ASN A 82 21.14 -2.47 0.76
N CYS A 83 19.89 -2.64 0.32
CA CYS A 83 18.84 -1.64 0.53
C CYS A 83 18.59 -1.40 2.03
N MET A 84 18.39 -2.48 2.78
CA MET A 84 18.17 -2.45 4.22
C MET A 84 19.34 -1.81 4.97
N ALA A 85 20.58 -2.14 4.60
CA ALA A 85 21.79 -1.62 5.22
C ALA A 85 22.11 -0.17 4.84
N GLY A 86 21.40 0.41 3.86
CA GLY A 86 21.65 1.77 3.37
C GLY A 86 22.90 1.87 2.48
N GLU A 87 23.31 0.80 1.81
CA GLU A 87 24.50 0.75 0.96
C GLU A 87 24.26 1.42 -0.41
N PHE A 88 24.11 2.74 -0.39
CA PHE A 88 23.64 3.54 -1.53
C PHE A 88 24.40 3.29 -2.83
N LEU A 89 25.74 3.29 -2.79
CA LEU A 89 26.56 3.11 -4.00
C LEU A 89 26.39 1.73 -4.62
N TYR A 90 26.26 0.68 -3.80
CA TYR A 90 26.01 -0.68 -4.28
C TYR A 90 24.62 -0.81 -4.91
N VAL A 91 23.59 -0.27 -4.26
CA VAL A 91 22.23 -0.26 -4.81
C VAL A 91 22.19 0.50 -6.13
N GLN A 92 22.83 1.67 -6.20
CA GLN A 92 22.91 2.48 -7.42
C GLN A 92 23.60 1.72 -8.56
N TYR A 93 24.81 1.21 -8.31
CA TYR A 93 25.56 0.43 -9.31
C TYR A 93 24.71 -0.72 -9.85
N TRP A 94 24.04 -1.46 -8.97
CA TRP A 94 23.26 -2.63 -9.38
C TRP A 94 22.03 -2.25 -10.21
N LEU A 95 21.33 -1.17 -9.84
CA LEU A 95 20.21 -0.66 -10.64
C LEU A 95 20.66 -0.16 -12.01
N GLU A 96 21.79 0.54 -12.07
CA GLU A 96 22.40 1.01 -13.32
C GLU A 96 22.78 -0.18 -14.21
N GLU A 97 23.41 -1.22 -13.66
CA GLU A 97 23.76 -2.46 -14.38
C GLU A 97 22.53 -3.18 -14.95
N ILE A 98 21.43 -3.25 -14.17
CA ILE A 98 20.17 -3.86 -14.64
C ILE A 98 19.55 -3.03 -15.79
N CYS A 99 19.79 -1.72 -15.79
CA CYS A 99 19.26 -0.79 -16.78
C CYS A 99 20.19 -0.62 -17.99
N ASP A 100 21.43 -1.07 -17.91
CA ASP A 100 22.37 -1.01 -19.01
C ASP A 100 21.86 -1.83 -20.21
N GLY A 101 21.99 -1.27 -21.40
CA GLY A 101 21.46 -1.85 -22.64
C GLY A 101 19.92 -1.92 -22.75
N VAL A 102 19.16 -1.42 -21.77
CA VAL A 102 17.68 -1.42 -21.84
C VAL A 102 17.21 -0.34 -22.83
N THR A 103 16.79 -0.77 -24.01
CA THR A 103 16.26 0.12 -25.06
C THR A 103 14.78 0.50 -24.87
N GLN A 104 14.11 -0.14 -23.91
CA GLN A 104 12.70 0.08 -23.57
C GLN A 104 12.55 0.95 -22.31
N PRO A 105 11.36 1.52 -22.03
CA PRO A 105 11.13 2.25 -20.78
C PRO A 105 11.42 1.38 -19.57
N LEU A 106 12.08 1.94 -18.55
CA LEU A 106 12.36 1.24 -17.29
C LEU A 106 11.09 0.67 -16.65
N SER A 107 9.96 1.37 -16.76
CA SER A 107 8.68 0.90 -16.24
C SER A 107 8.13 -0.38 -16.89
N ARG A 108 8.68 -0.78 -18.03
CA ARG A 108 8.37 -2.04 -18.72
C ARG A 108 9.44 -3.11 -18.55
N SER A 109 10.55 -2.82 -17.87
CA SER A 109 11.59 -3.80 -17.60
C SER A 109 11.12 -4.82 -16.54
N GLY A 110 10.83 -6.05 -16.98
CA GLY A 110 10.47 -7.15 -16.08
C GLY A 110 11.60 -7.51 -15.09
N ARG A 111 12.86 -7.44 -15.53
CA ARG A 111 14.04 -7.68 -14.68
C ARG A 111 14.15 -6.64 -13.57
N LEU A 112 14.04 -5.35 -13.92
CA LEU A 112 14.08 -4.26 -12.94
C LEU A 112 12.93 -4.39 -11.93
N ARG A 113 11.71 -4.62 -12.42
CA ARG A 113 10.54 -4.81 -11.56
C ARG A 113 10.72 -5.99 -10.60
N LYS A 114 11.25 -7.12 -11.08
CA LYS A 114 11.51 -8.30 -10.24
C LYS A 114 12.49 -7.99 -9.09
N VAL A 115 13.46 -7.12 -9.31
CA VAL A 115 14.44 -6.71 -8.28
C VAL A 115 13.84 -5.68 -7.32
N LEU A 116 13.08 -4.70 -7.82
CA LEU A 116 12.46 -3.67 -6.98
C LEU A 116 11.32 -4.21 -6.11
N GLU A 117 10.64 -5.27 -6.57
CA GLU A 117 9.48 -5.87 -5.91
C GLU A 117 9.73 -7.31 -5.44
N SER A 118 11.00 -7.70 -5.28
CA SER A 118 11.40 -8.99 -4.71
C SER A 118 10.80 -9.17 -3.31
N ARG A 119 10.55 -10.42 -2.91
CA ARG A 119 9.90 -10.74 -1.64
C ARG A 119 10.90 -11.37 -0.70
N GLU A 120 11.48 -10.52 0.12
CA GLU A 120 12.69 -10.82 0.90
C GLU A 120 12.40 -11.72 2.11
N THR A 121 11.13 -11.83 2.52
CA THR A 121 10.71 -12.49 3.78
C THR A 121 9.45 -13.33 3.58
N SER A 122 9.10 -14.14 4.58
CA SER A 122 7.82 -14.87 4.61
C SER A 122 6.61 -13.94 4.75
N LEU A 123 6.81 -12.75 5.34
CA LEU A 123 5.83 -11.67 5.30
C LEU A 123 5.77 -10.95 3.94
N ARG A 124 6.66 -11.32 3.01
CA ARG A 124 6.70 -10.82 1.63
C ARG A 124 7.00 -9.32 1.52
N LEU A 125 7.93 -8.84 2.36
CA LEU A 125 8.41 -7.46 2.29
C LEU A 125 9.18 -7.22 0.99
N SER A 126 8.83 -6.15 0.26
CA SER A 126 9.66 -5.60 -0.81
C SER A 126 10.94 -4.98 -0.21
N PRO A 127 12.02 -4.76 -1.00
CA PRO A 127 13.20 -4.03 -0.53
C PRO A 127 12.86 -2.69 0.14
N LEU A 128 11.87 -1.95 -0.38
CA LEU A 128 11.40 -0.70 0.20
C LEU A 128 10.70 -0.92 1.56
N LEU A 129 9.82 -1.91 1.67
CA LEU A 129 9.16 -2.27 2.94
C LEU A 129 10.16 -2.82 3.97
N LEU A 130 11.09 -3.68 3.55
CA LEU A 130 12.12 -4.27 4.39
C LEU A 130 12.99 -3.20 5.03
N MET A 131 13.45 -2.22 4.25
CA MET A 131 14.23 -1.10 4.74
C MET A 131 13.50 -0.30 5.82
N VAL A 132 12.20 -0.05 5.64
CA VAL A 132 11.39 0.70 6.63
C VAL A 132 11.11 -0.13 7.86
N SER A 133 10.87 -1.44 7.69
CA SER A 133 10.64 -2.37 8.80
C SER A 133 11.89 -2.55 9.67
N ALA A 134 13.04 -2.82 9.06
CA ALA A 134 14.31 -3.08 9.76
C ALA A 134 15.01 -1.79 10.22
N GLY A 135 14.78 -0.67 9.53
CA GLY A 135 15.31 0.64 9.87
C GLY A 135 14.86 1.18 11.23
N LYS A 136 13.88 0.53 11.87
CA LYS A 136 13.48 0.79 13.27
C LYS A 136 14.59 0.44 14.26
N THR A 137 15.34 -0.63 13.97
CA THR A 137 16.41 -1.12 14.85
C THR A 137 17.72 -0.40 14.57
N PHE A 138 18.01 -0.11 13.30
CA PHE A 138 19.27 0.51 12.87
C PHE A 138 19.03 1.62 11.85
N PRO A 139 18.51 2.78 12.27
CA PRO A 139 18.24 3.90 11.36
C PRO A 139 19.56 4.48 10.84
N LYS A 140 19.68 4.58 9.50
CA LYS A 140 20.82 5.21 8.83
C LYS A 140 20.31 6.25 7.84
N GLN A 141 20.94 7.42 7.82
CA GLN A 141 20.59 8.50 6.88
C GLN A 141 20.69 8.06 5.41
N GLN A 142 21.59 7.13 5.10
CA GLN A 142 21.74 6.58 3.76
C GLN A 142 20.51 5.79 3.28
N GLN A 143 19.68 5.27 4.18
CA GLN A 143 18.40 4.61 3.82
C GLN A 143 17.45 5.59 3.12
N LEU A 144 17.48 6.88 3.49
CA LEU A 144 16.68 7.90 2.79
C LEU A 144 17.12 8.06 1.33
N ARG A 145 18.43 8.04 1.08
CA ARG A 145 18.98 8.11 -0.28
C ARG A 145 18.61 6.87 -1.10
N VAL A 146 18.67 5.69 -0.47
CA VAL A 146 18.23 4.43 -1.08
C VAL A 146 16.73 4.49 -1.40
N ALA A 147 15.88 4.97 -0.48
CA ALA A 147 14.43 5.10 -0.71
C ALA A 147 14.11 5.98 -1.92
N LYS A 148 14.75 7.17 -2.00
CA LYS A 148 14.62 8.08 -3.15
C LYS A 148 15.03 7.39 -4.45
N LEU A 149 16.15 6.67 -4.43
CA LEU A 149 16.64 5.93 -5.58
C LEU A 149 15.66 4.84 -6.02
N LEU A 150 15.16 4.01 -5.09
CA LEU A 150 14.18 2.97 -5.39
C LEU A 150 12.90 3.55 -6.02
N LEU A 151 12.34 4.63 -5.46
CA LEU A 151 11.17 5.30 -6.01
C LEU A 151 11.44 5.90 -7.40
N ARG A 152 12.64 6.43 -7.62
CA ARG A 152 13.08 6.98 -8.92
C ARG A 152 13.17 5.90 -10.00
N TYR A 153 13.59 4.68 -9.64
CA TYR A 153 13.60 3.52 -10.54
C TYR A 153 12.24 2.82 -10.65
N GLY A 154 11.27 3.22 -9.83
CA GLY A 154 9.88 2.80 -9.95
C GLY A 154 9.43 1.71 -8.98
N ALA A 155 10.07 1.61 -7.81
CA ALA A 155 9.52 0.82 -6.71
C ALA A 155 8.11 1.33 -6.36
N SER A 156 7.20 0.41 -6.07
CA SER A 156 5.81 0.69 -5.74
C SER A 156 5.72 1.30 -4.34
N PRO A 157 5.26 2.56 -4.20
CA PRO A 157 5.12 3.19 -2.88
C PRO A 157 3.92 2.63 -2.10
N ASP A 158 3.02 1.94 -2.79
CA ASP A 158 1.80 1.31 -2.29
C ASP A 158 1.91 -0.22 -2.20
N ALA A 159 3.12 -0.77 -2.31
CA ALA A 159 3.38 -2.19 -2.12
C ALA A 159 2.88 -2.63 -0.74
N LYS A 160 2.27 -3.81 -0.72
CA LYS A 160 1.77 -4.46 0.50
C LYS A 160 2.57 -5.70 0.83
N ASP A 161 2.61 -6.02 2.12
CA ASP A 161 3.04 -7.31 2.63
C ASP A 161 1.88 -8.33 2.56
N VAL A 162 2.13 -9.56 3.05
CA VAL A 162 1.12 -10.63 3.06
C VAL A 162 -0.09 -10.34 3.97
N LEU A 163 0.04 -9.40 4.90
CA LEU A 163 -1.02 -8.93 5.80
C LEU A 163 -1.67 -7.63 5.32
N GLY A 164 -1.30 -7.15 4.13
CA GLY A 164 -1.83 -5.93 3.53
C GLY A 164 -1.26 -4.63 4.08
N LYS A 165 -0.21 -4.70 4.89
CA LYS A 165 0.47 -3.53 5.45
C LYS A 165 1.36 -2.90 4.39
N THR A 166 1.20 -1.58 4.26
CA THR A 166 1.99 -0.71 3.39
C THR A 166 3.16 -0.08 4.16
N VAL A 167 4.01 0.66 3.45
CA VAL A 167 5.08 1.46 4.04
C VAL A 167 4.60 2.42 5.13
N VAL A 168 3.36 2.92 5.08
CA VAL A 168 2.80 3.80 6.11
C VAL A 168 2.48 3.03 7.39
N HIS A 169 2.12 1.75 7.31
CA HIS A 169 1.92 0.91 8.50
C HIS A 169 3.26 0.67 9.21
N TYR A 170 4.31 0.42 8.44
CA TYR A 170 5.65 0.23 9.01
C TYR A 170 6.28 1.53 9.50
N GLY A 171 6.24 2.59 8.69
CA GLY A 171 6.98 3.83 8.92
C GLY A 171 6.23 4.92 9.68
N ALA A 172 4.91 4.81 9.83
CA ALA A 172 4.07 5.74 10.58
C ALA A 172 3.09 5.00 11.52
N GLY A 173 3.55 3.89 12.11
CA GLY A 173 2.83 3.14 13.15
C GLY A 173 3.32 3.46 14.57
N ALA A 174 2.99 2.60 15.53
CA ALA A 174 3.33 2.79 16.94
C ALA A 174 4.85 2.82 17.23
N LEU A 175 5.65 2.19 16.37
CA LEU A 175 7.12 2.09 16.48
C LEU A 175 7.86 2.93 15.42
N ALA A 176 7.22 3.97 14.89
CA ALA A 176 7.84 4.85 13.91
C ALA A 176 9.06 5.59 14.48
N THR A 177 10.11 5.70 13.66
CA THR A 177 11.28 6.57 13.86
C THR A 177 11.22 7.76 12.89
N PRO A 178 11.94 8.87 13.15
CA PRO A 178 11.99 10.01 12.22
C PRO A 178 12.38 9.60 10.80
N MET A 179 13.38 8.73 10.65
CA MET A 179 13.81 8.19 9.35
C MET A 179 12.67 7.43 8.66
N SER A 180 11.97 6.54 9.38
CA SER A 180 10.89 5.75 8.80
C SER A 180 9.66 6.60 8.42
N MET A 181 9.38 7.67 9.16
CA MET A 181 8.33 8.64 8.84
C MET A 181 8.70 9.45 7.60
N GLU A 182 9.97 9.81 7.44
CA GLU A 182 10.43 10.50 6.24
C GLU A 182 10.29 9.62 5.00
N ILE A 183 10.65 8.33 5.07
CA ILE A 183 10.41 7.40 3.96
C ILE A 183 8.91 7.23 3.69
N ALA A 184 8.06 7.18 4.73
CA ALA A 184 6.62 7.13 4.56
C ALA A 184 6.09 8.38 3.83
N ASP A 185 6.56 9.59 4.18
CA ASP A 185 6.21 10.85 3.49
C ASP A 185 6.59 10.80 2.01
N MET A 186 7.81 10.33 1.67
CA MET A 186 8.23 10.16 0.29
C MET A 186 7.28 9.24 -0.50
N CYS A 187 6.86 8.13 0.13
CA CYS A 187 5.95 7.18 -0.49
C CYS A 187 4.52 7.71 -0.62
N ILE A 188 4.03 8.47 0.36
CA ILE A 188 2.70 9.13 0.29
C ILE A 188 2.66 10.05 -0.94
N LYS A 189 3.68 10.90 -1.12
CA LYS A 189 3.80 11.79 -2.30
C LYS A 189 3.89 11.00 -3.60
N ALA A 190 4.70 9.95 -3.65
CA ALA A 190 4.82 9.11 -4.83
C ALA A 190 3.48 8.41 -5.18
N ALA A 191 2.72 7.96 -4.18
CA ALA A 191 1.49 7.20 -4.35
C ALA A 191 0.34 8.00 -4.98
N GLU A 192 0.35 9.33 -4.89
CA GLU A 192 -0.64 10.25 -5.52
C GLU A 192 -0.74 10.10 -7.04
N SER A 193 0.30 9.53 -7.65
CA SER A 193 0.37 9.32 -9.09
C SER A 193 0.91 7.94 -9.46
N SER A 194 0.99 7.00 -8.52
CA SER A 194 1.54 5.65 -8.80
C SER A 194 0.62 4.82 -9.70
N ASP A 195 -0.67 5.12 -9.72
CA ASP A 195 -1.64 4.54 -10.65
C ASP A 195 -1.29 4.81 -12.13
N ARG A 196 -0.41 5.79 -12.39
CA ARG A 196 0.06 6.16 -13.73
C ARG A 196 1.28 5.36 -14.17
N TYR A 197 2.02 4.76 -13.25
CA TYR A 197 3.27 4.06 -13.53
C TYR A 197 3.08 2.96 -14.60
N GLY A 198 3.97 2.91 -15.59
CA GLY A 198 3.92 1.96 -16.69
C GLY A 198 2.81 2.21 -17.72
N LYS A 199 1.85 3.09 -17.45
CA LYS A 199 0.80 3.44 -18.42
C LYS A 199 1.34 4.35 -19.51
N SER A 200 0.71 4.29 -20.68
CA SER A 200 0.94 5.28 -21.72
C SER A 200 0.27 6.60 -21.33
N ALA A 201 0.99 7.70 -21.54
CA ALA A 201 0.51 9.04 -21.29
C ALA A 201 0.91 9.99 -22.42
N LYS A 202 0.09 11.02 -22.61
CA LYS A 202 0.35 12.18 -23.46
C LYS A 202 0.74 13.36 -22.57
N LEU A 203 1.72 14.13 -23.00
CA LEU A 203 2.15 15.36 -22.35
C LEU A 203 1.24 16.53 -22.70
N GLU A 204 0.85 17.30 -21.69
CA GLU A 204 0.05 18.52 -21.84
C GLU A 204 0.42 19.60 -20.80
N GLY A 205 0.22 20.87 -21.14
CA GLY A 205 0.44 22.01 -20.25
C GLY A 205 1.91 22.24 -19.88
N LEU A 206 2.85 21.81 -20.73
CA LEU A 206 4.27 22.15 -20.61
C LEU A 206 4.55 23.53 -21.25
N GLU A 207 5.51 24.26 -20.71
CA GLU A 207 5.99 25.54 -21.26
C GLU A 207 6.59 25.35 -22.66
N ASP A 208 7.35 24.27 -22.86
CA ASP A 208 7.83 23.87 -24.17
C ASP A 208 6.68 23.28 -25.00
N ALA A 209 6.14 24.11 -25.90
CA ALA A 209 5.05 23.74 -26.79
C ALA A 209 5.36 22.53 -27.68
N ALA A 210 6.63 22.29 -28.01
CA ALA A 210 7.04 21.17 -28.86
C ALA A 210 6.91 19.81 -28.14
N MET A 211 6.87 19.83 -26.80
CA MET A 211 6.71 18.64 -25.98
C MET A 211 5.24 18.29 -25.73
N ASN A 212 4.33 19.26 -25.80
CA ASN A 212 2.90 19.00 -25.70
C ASN A 212 2.44 18.13 -26.88
N GLY A 213 1.63 17.12 -26.59
CA GLY A 213 1.19 16.16 -27.60
C GLY A 213 2.02 14.89 -27.69
N LYS A 214 3.30 14.92 -27.26
CA LYS A 214 4.16 13.73 -27.28
C LYS A 214 3.63 12.65 -26.35
N LYS A 215 3.74 11.41 -26.80
CA LYS A 215 3.32 10.22 -26.07
C LYS A 215 4.53 9.47 -25.53
N GLY A 216 4.37 8.86 -24.38
CA GLY A 216 5.41 8.06 -23.75
C GLY A 216 4.84 7.09 -22.73
N TRP A 217 5.73 6.46 -21.98
CA TRP A 217 5.38 5.58 -20.86
C TRP A 217 5.87 6.17 -19.56
N VAL A 218 4.99 6.26 -18.58
CA VAL A 218 5.30 6.85 -17.27
C VAL A 218 6.25 5.92 -16.50
N GLY A 219 7.31 6.51 -15.98
CA GLY A 219 8.38 5.89 -15.19
C GLY A 219 8.26 6.19 -13.69
N GLY A 220 9.39 6.09 -13.00
CA GLY A 220 9.47 6.27 -11.56
C GLY A 220 9.18 7.70 -11.09
N PHE A 221 9.33 7.92 -9.79
CA PHE A 221 9.01 9.18 -9.12
C PHE A 221 10.25 9.76 -8.46
N ASP A 222 10.58 11.00 -8.81
CA ASP A 222 11.68 11.74 -8.24
C ASP A 222 11.16 12.58 -7.06
N VAL A 223 11.49 12.13 -5.85
CA VAL A 223 10.97 12.69 -4.60
C VAL A 223 11.35 14.17 -4.47
N ASP A 224 12.59 14.53 -4.82
CA ASP A 224 13.10 15.88 -4.59
C ASP A 224 12.43 16.93 -5.50
N SER A 225 12.09 16.55 -6.73
CA SER A 225 11.41 17.45 -7.68
C SER A 225 9.88 17.30 -7.70
N GLY A 226 9.34 16.25 -7.09
CA GLY A 226 7.92 15.90 -7.15
C GLY A 226 7.46 15.53 -8.57
N ARG A 227 8.38 15.06 -9.42
CA ARG A 227 8.13 14.78 -10.85
C ARG A 227 8.13 13.29 -11.12
N ARG A 228 7.44 12.90 -12.20
CA ARG A 228 7.55 11.56 -12.77
C ARG A 228 8.38 11.55 -14.03
N GLY A 229 9.14 10.48 -14.18
CA GLY A 229 9.78 10.15 -15.43
C GLY A 229 8.73 9.80 -16.48
N ILE A 230 8.97 10.16 -17.73
CA ILE A 230 8.23 9.65 -18.88
C ILE A 230 9.22 9.41 -20.01
N TYR A 231 9.31 8.16 -20.45
CA TYR A 231 10.12 7.79 -21.60
C TYR A 231 9.38 8.10 -22.89
N ILE A 232 9.98 8.94 -23.74
CA ILE A 232 9.42 9.35 -25.02
C ILE A 232 10.17 8.61 -26.14
N PRO A 233 9.51 7.69 -26.87
CA PRO A 233 10.19 6.81 -27.84
C PRO A 233 10.84 7.57 -29.00
N GLU A 234 10.14 8.60 -29.49
CA GLU A 234 10.63 9.48 -30.56
C GLU A 234 11.97 10.13 -30.20
N LEU A 235 12.19 10.40 -28.92
CA LEU A 235 13.38 11.10 -28.43
C LEU A 235 14.39 10.13 -27.80
N LYS A 236 14.03 8.85 -27.66
CA LYS A 236 14.79 7.80 -26.95
C LYS A 236 15.32 8.26 -25.58
N LYS A 237 14.56 9.11 -24.89
CA LYS A 237 14.96 9.70 -23.62
C LYS A 237 13.80 9.77 -22.63
N GLU A 238 14.15 9.69 -21.36
CA GLU A 238 13.25 10.00 -20.27
C GLU A 238 13.32 11.49 -19.94
N ILE A 239 12.17 12.10 -19.70
CA ILE A 239 12.07 13.47 -19.17
C ILE A 239 11.28 13.47 -17.87
N TRP A 240 11.48 14.48 -17.04
CA TRP A 240 10.83 14.60 -15.73
C TRP A 240 9.79 15.72 -15.75
N VAL A 241 8.53 15.37 -15.54
CA VAL A 241 7.39 16.30 -15.61
C VAL A 241 6.52 16.22 -14.35
N LYS A 242 5.78 17.29 -14.04
CA LYS A 242 4.81 17.23 -12.94
C LYS A 242 3.72 16.21 -13.28
N PRO A 243 3.17 15.47 -12.30
CA PRO A 243 2.05 14.57 -12.55
C PRO A 243 0.88 15.27 -13.26
N SER A 244 0.57 16.53 -12.95
CA SER A 244 -0.50 17.31 -13.61
C SER A 244 -0.33 17.45 -15.13
N ASN A 245 0.88 17.28 -15.67
CA ASN A 245 1.18 17.32 -17.10
C ASN A 245 0.99 16.00 -17.84
N LEU A 246 0.63 14.92 -17.12
CA LEU A 246 0.40 13.59 -17.69
C LEU A 246 -1.09 13.36 -17.91
N ARG A 247 -1.49 13.06 -19.15
CA ARG A 247 -2.82 12.53 -19.49
C ARG A 247 -2.71 11.08 -19.89
N ILE A 248 -3.28 10.17 -19.10
CA ILE A 248 -3.29 8.74 -19.42
C ILE A 248 -4.09 8.52 -20.70
N THR A 249 -3.49 7.82 -21.67
CA THR A 249 -4.06 7.61 -23.02
C THR A 249 -4.72 6.25 -23.19
N THR A 250 -4.62 5.36 -22.20
CA THR A 250 -5.29 4.05 -22.27
C THR A 250 -6.79 4.27 -22.27
N LYS A 251 -7.47 3.83 -23.35
CA LYS A 251 -8.90 3.55 -23.31
C LYS A 251 -9.14 2.69 -22.07
N THR A 252 -10.15 3.00 -21.26
CA THR A 252 -10.61 2.12 -20.18
C THR A 252 -10.91 0.77 -20.81
N VAL A 253 -9.94 -0.15 -20.72
CA VAL A 253 -10.14 -1.55 -21.08
C VAL A 253 -11.11 -2.05 -20.04
N GLU A 254 -12.25 -2.59 -20.47
CA GLU A 254 -13.13 -3.31 -19.55
C GLU A 254 -12.27 -4.31 -18.77
N PRO A 255 -12.39 -4.35 -17.44
CA PRO A 255 -11.56 -5.25 -16.64
C PRO A 255 -11.70 -6.66 -17.20
N ASP A 256 -10.58 -7.24 -17.64
CA ASP A 256 -10.54 -8.62 -18.10
C ASP A 256 -11.18 -9.49 -17.01
N PRO A 257 -12.24 -10.25 -17.29
CA PRO A 257 -12.94 -11.05 -16.30
C PRO A 257 -11.99 -12.00 -15.54
N THR A 258 -10.91 -12.44 -16.19
CA THR A 258 -9.89 -13.33 -15.63
C THR A 258 -8.81 -12.61 -14.84
N SER A 259 -8.72 -11.27 -14.93
CA SER A 259 -7.73 -10.51 -14.16
C SER A 259 -7.96 -10.64 -12.66
N ASN A 260 -6.90 -10.76 -11.88
CA ASN A 260 -7.01 -10.72 -10.43
C ASN A 260 -7.35 -9.30 -9.98
N LEU A 261 -8.62 -9.09 -9.64
CA LEU A 261 -9.13 -7.84 -9.08
C LEU A 261 -9.53 -8.01 -7.61
N SER A 262 -9.20 -9.14 -6.98
CA SER A 262 -9.48 -9.36 -5.57
C SER A 262 -8.85 -8.25 -4.72
N GLY A 263 -9.57 -7.76 -3.72
CA GLY A 263 -9.15 -6.67 -2.84
C GLY A 263 -9.33 -5.26 -3.41
N LYS A 264 -9.71 -5.08 -4.69
CA LYS A 264 -9.92 -3.74 -5.26
C LYS A 264 -11.30 -3.19 -4.91
N GLU A 265 -11.35 -1.90 -4.60
CA GLU A 265 -12.61 -1.19 -4.39
C GLU A 265 -13.36 -0.99 -5.72
N ALA A 266 -14.65 -1.28 -5.69
CA ALA A 266 -15.53 -1.15 -6.83
C ALA A 266 -16.91 -0.65 -6.41
N VAL A 267 -17.56 0.06 -7.32
CA VAL A 267 -18.94 0.51 -7.27
C VAL A 267 -19.79 -0.43 -8.11
N LEU A 268 -20.91 -0.87 -7.54
CA LEU A 268 -21.93 -1.60 -8.28
C LEU A 268 -22.78 -0.63 -9.10
N GLU A 269 -22.99 -0.93 -10.38
CA GLU A 269 -23.83 -0.14 -11.28
C GLU A 269 -24.67 -1.06 -12.17
N GLY A 270 -25.83 -0.60 -12.66
CA GLY A 270 -26.63 -1.34 -13.64
C GLY A 270 -27.25 -2.65 -13.10
N LEU A 271 -27.36 -2.81 -11.78
CA LEU A 271 -28.10 -3.92 -11.17
C LEU A 271 -29.61 -3.67 -11.22
N LYS A 272 -30.39 -4.76 -11.31
CA LYS A 272 -31.87 -4.72 -11.22
C LYS A 272 -32.37 -4.26 -9.85
N ASP A 273 -31.56 -4.45 -8.81
CA ASP A 273 -31.86 -3.95 -7.47
C ASP A 273 -31.27 -2.55 -7.32
N ASP A 274 -32.10 -1.52 -7.46
CA ASP A 274 -31.69 -0.12 -7.40
C ASP A 274 -31.03 0.26 -6.06
N LYS A 275 -31.30 -0.48 -4.98
CA LYS A 275 -30.68 -0.24 -3.67
C LYS A 275 -29.19 -0.60 -3.65
N MET A 276 -28.76 -1.42 -4.60
CA MET A 276 -27.39 -1.90 -4.72
C MET A 276 -26.55 -1.04 -5.67
N ASN A 277 -27.20 -0.28 -6.56
CA ASN A 277 -26.50 0.65 -7.45
C ASN A 277 -25.88 1.80 -6.65
N GLY A 278 -24.63 2.14 -6.97
CA GLY A 278 -23.82 3.14 -6.27
C GLY A 278 -23.16 2.63 -4.99
N LYS A 279 -23.41 1.39 -4.54
CA LYS A 279 -22.76 0.84 -3.35
C LYS A 279 -21.31 0.46 -3.65
N GLU A 280 -20.41 0.91 -2.79
CA GLU A 280 -19.00 0.56 -2.79
C GLU A 280 -18.76 -0.76 -2.05
N GLY A 281 -17.87 -1.59 -2.58
CA GLY A 281 -17.44 -2.81 -1.96
C GLY A 281 -16.06 -3.25 -2.42
N ILE A 282 -15.54 -4.29 -1.80
CA ILE A 282 -14.24 -4.88 -2.12
C ILE A 282 -14.49 -6.09 -3.01
N LEU A 283 -13.90 -6.08 -4.20
CA LEU A 283 -13.94 -7.22 -5.12
C LEU A 283 -13.29 -8.44 -4.47
N GLY A 284 -13.91 -9.61 -4.64
CA GLY A 284 -13.39 -10.89 -4.22
C GLY A 284 -13.12 -11.81 -5.41
N LYS A 285 -13.30 -13.11 -5.18
CA LYS A 285 -13.08 -14.19 -6.15
C LYS A 285 -14.02 -14.04 -7.36
N TYR A 286 -13.49 -14.40 -8.54
CA TYR A 286 -14.24 -14.55 -9.78
C TYR A 286 -14.69 -16.00 -9.92
N ASP A 287 -15.97 -16.18 -10.23
CA ASP A 287 -16.56 -17.47 -10.57
C ASP A 287 -16.65 -17.57 -12.10
N PRO A 288 -15.82 -18.41 -12.74
CA PRO A 288 -15.80 -18.55 -14.19
C PRO A 288 -17.05 -19.25 -14.74
N GLU A 289 -17.74 -20.09 -13.96
CA GLU A 289 -18.93 -20.80 -14.42
C GLU A 289 -20.13 -19.87 -14.51
N GLN A 290 -20.24 -18.93 -13.57
CA GLN A 290 -21.34 -17.96 -13.53
C GLN A 290 -21.02 -16.63 -14.21
N GLU A 291 -19.77 -16.43 -14.64
CA GLU A 291 -19.23 -15.16 -15.13
C GLU A 291 -19.52 -13.99 -14.18
N ARG A 292 -19.33 -14.23 -12.88
CA ARG A 292 -19.61 -13.25 -11.83
C ARG A 292 -18.44 -13.09 -10.90
N ARG A 293 -18.30 -11.88 -10.36
CA ARG A 293 -17.34 -11.58 -9.30
C ARG A 293 -18.07 -11.29 -8.02
N SER A 294 -17.56 -11.84 -6.93
CA SER A 294 -18.02 -11.48 -5.60
C SER A 294 -17.57 -10.07 -5.25
N ILE A 295 -18.42 -9.33 -4.56
CA ILE A 295 -18.15 -8.01 -4.00
C ILE A 295 -18.66 -8.05 -2.57
N PHE A 296 -17.77 -7.79 -1.60
CA PHE A 296 -18.16 -7.61 -0.22
C PHE A 296 -18.50 -6.14 0.01
N ILE A 297 -19.78 -5.86 0.25
CA ILE A 297 -20.28 -4.51 0.52
C ILE A 297 -20.18 -4.28 2.02
N THR A 298 -19.17 -3.52 2.41
CA THR A 298 -18.81 -3.26 3.81
C THR A 298 -19.97 -2.69 4.62
N GLU A 299 -20.73 -1.75 4.04
CA GLU A 299 -21.89 -1.13 4.70
C GLU A 299 -22.96 -2.15 5.08
N LEU A 300 -23.18 -3.15 4.22
CA LEU A 300 -24.21 -4.17 4.40
C LEU A 300 -23.67 -5.44 5.07
N LYS A 301 -22.35 -5.52 5.29
CA LYS A 301 -21.64 -6.73 5.72
C LYS A 301 -22.07 -7.97 4.93
N LYS A 302 -22.29 -7.80 3.62
CA LYS A 302 -22.86 -8.82 2.74
C LYS A 302 -22.03 -8.96 1.48
N GLN A 303 -21.81 -10.22 1.09
CA GLN A 303 -21.24 -10.57 -0.20
C GLN A 303 -22.33 -10.64 -1.28
N VAL A 304 -22.07 -10.00 -2.43
CA VAL A 304 -22.97 -9.95 -3.59
C VAL A 304 -22.19 -10.41 -4.82
N TRP A 305 -22.85 -11.12 -5.73
CA TRP A 305 -22.25 -11.58 -6.97
C TRP A 305 -22.79 -10.77 -8.15
N ALA A 306 -21.91 -10.07 -8.86
CA ALA A 306 -22.27 -9.22 -9.99
C ALA A 306 -21.46 -9.58 -11.24
N LYS A 307 -22.07 -9.38 -12.41
CA LYS A 307 -21.36 -9.51 -13.69
C LYS A 307 -20.32 -8.38 -13.83
N PRO A 308 -19.16 -8.60 -14.46
CA PRO A 308 -18.13 -7.57 -14.65
C PRO A 308 -18.64 -6.25 -15.24
N VAL A 309 -19.61 -6.29 -16.15
CA VAL A 309 -20.24 -5.09 -16.74
C VAL A 309 -20.93 -4.19 -15.71
N ASN A 310 -21.40 -4.78 -14.60
CA ASN A 310 -22.08 -4.11 -13.49
C ASN A 310 -21.11 -3.66 -12.38
N ILE A 311 -19.81 -3.75 -12.65
CA ILE A 311 -18.75 -3.43 -11.68
C ILE A 311 -17.89 -2.34 -12.30
N ARG A 312 -17.84 -1.18 -11.64
CA ARG A 312 -16.89 -0.11 -11.95
C ARG A 312 -15.85 -0.05 -10.85
N LEU A 313 -14.58 -0.14 -11.19
CA LEU A 313 -13.52 0.14 -10.21
C LEU A 313 -13.69 1.58 -9.70
N SER A 314 -13.60 1.76 -8.38
CA SER A 314 -13.66 3.10 -7.78
C SER A 314 -12.57 3.96 -8.42
N LYS A 315 -12.96 5.15 -8.91
CA LYS A 315 -12.01 6.13 -9.46
C LYS A 315 -11.18 6.78 -8.35
N ASN A 316 -11.65 6.72 -7.11
CA ASN A 316 -10.97 7.31 -5.97
C ASN A 316 -10.07 6.25 -5.34
N LYS A 317 -8.82 6.22 -5.81
CA LYS A 317 -7.77 5.51 -5.09
C LYS A 317 -7.70 6.09 -3.67
N PRO A 318 -7.81 5.28 -2.60
CA PRO A 318 -7.67 5.78 -1.25
C PRO A 318 -6.29 6.40 -1.06
N LYS A 319 -6.19 7.41 -0.19
CA LYS A 319 -4.90 7.95 0.23
C LYS A 319 -4.06 6.81 0.81
N LEU A 320 -2.74 6.85 0.59
CA LEU A 320 -1.86 5.80 1.11
C LEU A 320 -1.97 5.66 2.64
N THR A 321 -2.27 6.74 3.36
CA THR A 321 -2.49 6.76 4.81
C THR A 321 -3.82 6.15 5.25
N ASP A 322 -4.77 6.01 4.33
CA ASP A 322 -6.09 5.40 4.55
C ASP A 322 -6.20 3.99 3.95
N VAL A 323 -5.11 3.47 3.37
CA VAL A 323 -5.08 2.09 2.86
C VAL A 323 -5.22 1.13 4.03
N LYS A 324 -6.20 0.24 3.93
CA LYS A 324 -6.43 -0.80 4.92
C LYS A 324 -5.47 -1.98 4.73
N ASP A 325 -5.01 -2.52 5.85
CA ASP A 325 -4.45 -3.86 5.94
C ASP A 325 -5.55 -4.93 5.92
N ARG A 326 -5.18 -6.22 5.99
CA ARG A 326 -6.11 -7.35 5.95
C ARG A 326 -6.93 -7.50 7.24
N PHE A 327 -6.64 -6.72 8.29
CA PHE A 327 -7.50 -6.58 9.46
C PHE A 327 -8.54 -5.46 9.26
N GLY A 328 -8.51 -4.79 8.12
CA GLY A 328 -9.28 -3.57 7.84
C GLY A 328 -8.67 -2.32 8.50
N GLY A 329 -7.62 -2.47 9.30
CA GLY A 329 -7.01 -1.37 10.04
C GLY A 329 -6.20 -0.46 9.12
N VAL A 330 -6.06 0.79 9.54
CA VAL A 330 -5.09 1.75 8.98
C VAL A 330 -4.05 2.11 10.04
N SER A 331 -2.90 2.65 9.65
CA SER A 331 -1.82 3.04 10.57
C SER A 331 -2.28 3.87 11.77
N LEU A 332 -3.28 4.74 11.58
CA LEU A 332 -3.81 5.59 12.65
C LEU A 332 -4.44 4.77 13.81
N HIS A 333 -4.93 3.56 13.56
CA HIS A 333 -5.41 2.68 14.65
C HIS A 333 -4.26 2.33 15.61
N GLU A 334 -3.10 1.92 15.08
CA GLU A 334 -1.92 1.58 15.88
C GLU A 334 -1.39 2.81 16.65
N VAL A 335 -1.41 3.97 16.01
CA VAL A 335 -0.96 5.25 16.60
C VAL A 335 -1.84 5.66 17.78
N VAL A 336 -3.15 5.46 17.70
CA VAL A 336 -4.07 5.72 18.81
C VAL A 336 -3.77 4.79 19.98
N MET A 337 -3.60 3.48 19.73
CA MET A 337 -3.28 2.51 20.78
C MET A 337 -1.94 2.82 21.47
N GLY A 338 -0.93 3.25 20.70
CA GLY A 338 0.38 3.63 21.22
C GLY A 338 0.46 5.07 21.77
N ASN A 339 -0.60 5.87 21.64
CA ASN A 339 -0.62 7.31 21.95
C ASN A 339 0.63 8.06 21.41
N ARG A 340 1.02 7.77 20.16
CA ARG A 340 2.17 8.40 19.49
C ARG A 340 1.78 9.74 18.89
N VAL A 341 1.95 10.80 19.67
CA VAL A 341 1.49 12.17 19.33
C VAL A 341 2.19 12.73 18.10
N ASP A 342 3.50 12.53 17.99
CA ASP A 342 4.34 12.90 16.86
C ASP A 342 3.84 12.27 15.55
N VAL A 343 3.53 10.97 15.58
CA VAL A 343 3.03 10.24 14.42
C VAL A 343 1.58 10.62 14.10
N ALA A 344 0.76 10.87 15.13
CA ALA A 344 -0.61 11.34 14.94
C ALA A 344 -0.66 12.71 14.26
N GLU A 345 0.21 13.64 14.65
CA GLU A 345 0.33 14.96 14.02
C GLU A 345 0.71 14.82 12.55
N PHE A 346 1.73 14.01 12.26
CA PHE A 346 2.13 13.68 10.90
C PHE A 346 0.98 13.12 10.05
N LEU A 347 0.25 12.12 10.54
CA LEU A 347 -0.84 11.51 9.78
C LEU A 347 -2.05 12.45 9.63
N LEU A 348 -2.47 13.10 10.72
CA LEU A 348 -3.71 13.87 10.76
C LEU A 348 -3.55 15.27 10.17
N GLN A 349 -2.50 15.99 10.55
CA GLN A 349 -2.34 17.38 10.16
C GLN A 349 -1.61 17.52 8.82
N THR A 350 -0.54 16.75 8.59
CA THR A 350 0.24 16.86 7.34
C THR A 350 -0.44 16.18 6.17
N HIS A 351 -1.00 14.98 6.38
CA HIS A 351 -1.56 14.16 5.29
C HIS A 351 -3.10 14.08 5.28
N GLY A 352 -3.77 14.61 6.31
CA GLY A 352 -5.23 14.60 6.39
C GLY A 352 -5.80 13.18 6.36
N THR A 353 -5.20 12.28 7.14
CA THR A 353 -5.65 10.88 7.30
C THR A 353 -7.02 10.85 7.95
N SER A 354 -7.90 9.98 7.45
CA SER A 354 -9.27 9.88 7.93
C SER A 354 -9.35 9.29 9.35
N ILE A 355 -10.08 9.96 10.23
CA ILE A 355 -10.44 9.44 11.57
C ILE A 355 -11.65 8.50 11.55
N HIS A 356 -12.29 8.36 10.39
CA HIS A 356 -13.54 7.60 10.21
C HIS A 356 -13.35 6.26 9.51
N THR A 357 -12.14 5.96 9.04
CA THR A 357 -11.85 4.69 8.36
C THR A 357 -12.04 3.52 9.32
N LYS A 358 -13.05 2.69 9.06
CA LYS A 358 -13.40 1.55 9.91
C LYS A 358 -12.61 0.30 9.55
N ASP A 359 -12.18 -0.43 10.57
CA ASP A 359 -11.59 -1.76 10.44
C ASP A 359 -12.62 -2.87 10.17
N ALA A 360 -12.16 -4.13 10.17
CA ALA A 360 -13.02 -5.29 9.96
C ALA A 360 -14.09 -5.46 11.06
N ASP A 361 -13.85 -4.93 12.25
CA ASP A 361 -14.76 -4.94 13.39
C ASP A 361 -15.73 -3.74 13.37
N GLY A 362 -15.55 -2.82 12.41
CA GLY A 362 -16.36 -1.61 12.27
C GLY A 362 -15.91 -0.47 13.17
N ILE A 363 -14.73 -0.59 13.80
CA ILE A 363 -14.13 0.40 14.69
C ILE A 363 -13.27 1.32 13.84
N SER A 364 -13.45 2.64 13.97
CA SER A 364 -12.54 3.64 13.43
C SER A 364 -11.64 4.23 14.52
N PRO A 365 -10.57 4.96 14.17
CA PRO A 365 -9.75 5.68 15.15
C PRO A 365 -10.59 6.63 16.04
N MET A 366 -11.60 7.28 15.46
CA MET A 366 -12.56 8.08 16.22
C MET A 366 -13.40 7.25 17.18
N THR A 367 -14.05 6.18 16.73
CA THR A 367 -14.90 5.39 17.64
C THR A 367 -14.08 4.67 18.70
N MET A 368 -12.84 4.27 18.39
CA MET A 368 -11.91 3.69 19.35
C MET A 368 -11.56 4.67 20.48
N THR A 369 -11.30 5.93 20.15
CA THR A 369 -11.02 6.96 21.16
C THR A 369 -12.27 7.36 21.95
N MET A 370 -13.45 7.41 21.34
CA MET A 370 -14.68 7.85 22.01
C MET A 370 -15.37 6.75 22.83
N GLY A 371 -15.26 5.49 22.41
CA GLY A 371 -15.85 4.34 23.11
C GLY A 371 -15.08 3.92 24.35
N ASP A 372 -13.79 4.25 24.42
CA ASP A 372 -12.90 3.88 25.52
C ASP A 372 -12.59 5.07 26.44
N ARG A 373 -12.95 4.93 27.73
CA ARG A 373 -12.74 5.95 28.77
C ARG A 373 -11.26 6.27 29.03
N ILE A 374 -10.34 5.39 28.65
CA ILE A 374 -8.90 5.58 28.79
C ILE A 374 -8.37 6.30 27.54
N LEU A 375 -8.68 5.80 26.34
CA LEU A 375 -8.12 6.34 25.09
C LEU A 375 -8.56 7.78 24.82
N TRP A 376 -9.77 8.20 25.21
CA TRP A 376 -10.18 9.60 25.01
C TRP A 376 -9.32 10.61 25.80
N ARG A 377 -8.71 10.19 26.92
CA ARG A 377 -7.88 11.07 27.78
C ARG A 377 -6.47 11.27 27.24
N THR A 378 -6.06 10.41 26.31
CA THR A 378 -4.75 10.48 25.65
C THR A 378 -4.63 11.75 24.81
N GLN A 379 -3.41 12.16 24.50
CA GLN A 379 -3.18 13.34 23.67
C GLN A 379 -3.69 13.11 22.24
N VAL A 380 -3.45 11.93 21.67
CA VAL A 380 -3.99 11.54 20.36
C VAL A 380 -5.52 11.54 20.37
N GLY A 381 -6.16 11.01 21.42
CA GLY A 381 -7.62 11.05 21.58
C GLY A 381 -8.20 12.46 21.59
N LYS A 382 -7.52 13.41 22.24
CA LYS A 382 -7.88 14.83 22.21
C LYS A 382 -7.74 15.42 20.81
N MET A 383 -6.66 15.11 20.07
CA MET A 383 -6.46 15.56 18.69
C MET A 383 -7.60 15.10 17.78
N ILE A 384 -7.92 13.80 17.81
CA ILE A 384 -9.03 13.24 17.03
C ILE A 384 -10.37 13.89 17.40
N SER A 385 -10.61 14.14 18.68
CA SER A 385 -11.83 14.83 19.16
C SER A 385 -11.93 16.29 18.70
N ILE A 386 -10.80 16.98 18.50
CA ILE A 386 -10.77 18.34 17.94
C ILE A 386 -11.14 18.30 16.46
N ILE A 387 -10.53 17.39 15.70
CA ILE A 387 -10.81 17.21 14.27
C ILE A 387 -12.28 16.86 14.04
N ALA A 388 -12.82 15.88 14.77
CA ALA A 388 -14.22 15.48 14.66
C ALA A 388 -15.20 16.64 14.93
N ARG A 389 -14.90 17.49 15.92
CA ARG A 389 -15.71 18.68 16.21
C ARG A 389 -15.63 19.73 15.10
N ALA A 390 -14.45 19.93 14.52
CA ALA A 390 -14.24 20.84 13.40
C ALA A 390 -15.00 20.38 12.15
N GLU A 391 -14.92 19.09 11.79
CA GLU A 391 -15.67 18.50 10.67
C GLU A 391 -17.18 18.63 10.87
N ALA A 392 -17.68 18.32 12.08
CA ALA A 392 -19.10 18.47 12.40
C ALA A 392 -19.57 19.93 12.32
N ALA A 393 -18.74 20.89 12.72
CA ALA A 393 -19.05 22.31 12.60
C ALA A 393 -19.08 22.76 11.12
N ALA A 394 -18.12 22.32 10.31
CA ALA A 394 -18.08 22.58 8.88
C ALA A 394 -19.33 22.02 8.17
N GLY A 395 -19.72 20.78 8.48
CA GLY A 395 -20.92 20.16 7.93
C GLY A 395 -22.22 20.93 8.28
N ARG A 396 -22.35 21.43 9.52
CA ARG A 396 -23.49 22.28 9.91
C ARG A 396 -23.53 23.61 9.15
N MET A 397 -22.38 24.20 8.87
CA MET A 397 -22.30 25.46 8.12
C MET A 397 -22.69 25.26 6.66
N GLU A 398 -22.23 24.17 6.03
CA GLU A 398 -22.59 23.85 4.65
C GLU A 398 -24.08 23.52 4.51
N ALA A 399 -24.66 22.76 5.45
CA ALA A 399 -26.09 22.48 5.49
C ALA A 399 -26.97 23.73 5.71
N LYS A 400 -26.43 24.80 6.31
CA LYS A 400 -27.13 26.09 6.43
C LYS A 400 -27.08 26.89 5.13
N LYS A 401 -26.00 26.77 4.33
CA LYS A 401 -25.88 27.44 3.03
C LYS A 401 -26.83 26.83 2.01
N THR A 402 -26.97 25.52 1.98
CA THR A 402 -27.84 24.83 1.02
C THR A 402 -29.35 24.99 1.29
N LYS A 403 -29.72 25.52 2.47
CA LYS A 403 -31.12 25.82 2.83
C LYS A 403 -31.54 27.26 2.52
N LYS A 404 -30.60 28.13 2.14
CA LYS A 404 -30.89 29.48 1.63
C LYS A 404 -30.87 29.42 0.11
#